data_AF-A0A349AX02-F1
#
_entry.id   AF-A0A349AX02-F1
#
_cell.length_a   1.000
_cell.length_b   1.000
_cell.length_c   1.000
_cell.angle_alpha   90.00
_cell.angle_beta   90.00
_cell.angle_gamma   90.00
#
_symmetry.space_group_name_H-M   'P 1'
#
loop_
_entity.id
_entity.type
_entity.pdbx_description
1 polymer ?
#
loop_
_entity_poly.entity_id
_entity_poly.type
_entity_poly.pdbx_seq_one_letter_code
_entity_poly.pdbx_strand_id
1 'polypeptide(L)'
;IVQFSKDDASPVLVKVGISYVNEQNARENLQAEIPGWDFDAVRADSRKDWNERLSKLMVEGGTKDQRVIFHTAHYHALFHPQLASDVNGEYRGLDGNVHKTDGHQHYSVLSTWDTFRAAHPLYTIVEPEL
;
A
#
# COMPACT_ATOMS: atom_id res chain seq x y z
N ILE A 1 1.23 -17.59 -21.38
CA ILE A 1 0.28 -18.51 -20.71
C ILE A 1 1.12 -19.49 -19.90
N VAL A 2 0.87 -19.61 -18.59
CA VAL A 2 1.54 -20.59 -17.72
C VAL A 2 0.56 -21.74 -17.49
N GLN A 3 1.02 -22.98 -17.61
CA GLN A 3 0.22 -24.19 -17.45
C GLN A 3 0.79 -25.04 -16.31
N PHE A 4 -0.07 -25.57 -15.45
CA PHE A 4 0.29 -26.44 -14.34
C PHE A 4 -0.32 -27.83 -14.55
N SER A 5 0.36 -28.87 -14.06
CA SER A 5 -0.19 -30.23 -14.12
C SER A 5 -1.46 -30.32 -13.26
N LYS A 6 -2.42 -31.13 -13.70
CA LYS A 6 -3.64 -31.43 -12.94
C LYS A 6 -3.44 -32.53 -11.89
N ASP A 7 -2.27 -33.18 -11.92
CA ASP A 7 -2.00 -34.36 -11.10
C ASP A 7 -1.58 -34.01 -9.65
N ASP A 8 -1.33 -32.73 -9.38
CA ASP A 8 -1.06 -32.20 -8.04
C ASP A 8 -2.22 -31.30 -7.59
N ALA A 9 -2.87 -31.66 -6.48
CA ALA A 9 -3.97 -30.90 -5.89
C ALA A 9 -3.49 -29.72 -5.02
N SER A 10 -2.18 -29.52 -4.90
CA SER A 10 -1.60 -28.46 -4.08
C SER A 10 -1.90 -27.07 -4.65
N PRO A 11 -2.17 -26.06 -3.80
CA PRO A 11 -2.35 -24.68 -4.25
C PRO A 11 -1.11 -24.15 -4.96
N VAL A 12 -1.32 -23.46 -6.09
CA VAL A 12 -0.25 -22.71 -6.76
C VAL A 12 -0.15 -21.33 -6.14
N LEU A 13 1.03 -20.98 -5.62
CA LEU A 13 1.32 -19.66 -5.10
C LEU A 13 2.00 -18.79 -6.16
N VAL A 14 1.64 -17.51 -6.19
CA VAL A 14 2.22 -16.52 -7.09
C VAL A 14 2.60 -15.29 -6.28
N LYS A 15 3.79 -14.75 -6.55
CA LYS A 15 4.28 -13.49 -6.01
C LYS A 15 4.50 -12.52 -7.16
N VAL A 16 4.07 -11.27 -6.98
CA VAL A 16 4.19 -10.22 -7.98
C VAL A 16 4.81 -9.00 -7.31
N GLY A 17 5.94 -8.55 -7.85
CA GLY A 17 6.55 -7.27 -7.50
C GLY A 17 6.27 -6.26 -8.60
N ILE A 18 6.14 -4.99 -8.23
CA ILE A 18 5.94 -3.87 -9.15
C ILE A 18 7.02 -2.81 -8.92
N SER A 19 7.38 -2.08 -9.96
CA SER A 19 8.24 -0.91 -9.90
C SER A 19 7.87 0.02 -11.06
N TYR A 20 7.88 1.33 -10.81
CA TYR A 20 7.73 2.36 -11.85
C TYR A 20 9.05 2.62 -12.59
N VAL A 21 10.17 2.06 -12.12
CA VAL A 21 11.51 2.27 -12.65
C VAL A 21 11.86 1.19 -13.67
N ASN A 22 11.99 -0.08 -13.26
CA ASN A 22 12.39 -1.19 -14.13
C ASN A 22 12.12 -2.60 -13.50
N GLU A 23 12.38 -3.68 -14.24
CA GLU A 23 12.18 -5.08 -13.76
C GLU A 23 13.13 -5.46 -12.60
N GLN A 24 14.37 -4.97 -12.61
CA GLN A 24 15.35 -5.27 -11.57
C GLN A 24 14.88 -4.74 -10.22
N ASN A 25 14.40 -3.48 -10.18
CA ASN A 25 13.84 -2.90 -8.97
C ASN A 25 12.55 -3.62 -8.54
N ALA A 26 11.68 -4.03 -9.47
CA ALA A 26 10.50 -4.84 -9.14
C ALA A 26 10.87 -6.17 -8.45
N ARG A 27 11.99 -6.78 -8.84
CA ARG A 27 12.54 -7.99 -8.22
C ARG A 27 13.13 -7.69 -6.84
N GLU A 28 13.83 -6.58 -6.67
CA GLU A 28 14.36 -6.10 -5.39
C GLU A 28 13.23 -5.81 -4.40
N ASN A 29 12.19 -5.09 -4.82
CA ASN A 29 10.97 -4.85 -4.03
C ASN A 29 10.38 -6.18 -3.56
N LEU A 30 10.19 -7.14 -4.47
CA LEU A 30 9.60 -8.44 -4.14
C LEU A 30 10.42 -9.23 -3.11
N GLN A 31 11.75 -9.18 -3.20
CA GLN A 31 12.65 -9.86 -2.27
C GLN A 31 12.66 -9.21 -0.89
N ALA A 32 12.60 -7.88 -0.85
CA ALA A 32 12.58 -7.11 0.39
C ALA A 32 11.23 -7.23 1.13
N GLU A 33 10.12 -7.14 0.40
CA GLU A 33 8.76 -7.10 0.96
C GLU A 33 8.20 -8.49 1.26
N ILE A 34 8.46 -9.49 0.39
CA ILE A 34 7.90 -10.85 0.52
C ILE A 34 9.01 -11.90 0.29
N PRO A 35 9.93 -12.07 1.26
CA PRO A 35 11.07 -13.00 1.11
C PRO A 35 10.64 -14.47 1.07
N GLY A 36 9.55 -14.82 1.77
CA GLY A 36 9.04 -16.20 1.89
C GLY A 36 7.91 -16.55 0.90
N TRP A 37 7.30 -17.71 1.12
CA TRP A 37 6.13 -18.21 0.37
C TRP A 37 4.92 -18.49 1.28
N ASP A 38 4.95 -18.02 2.52
CA ASP A 38 3.83 -18.16 3.44
C ASP A 38 2.77 -17.09 3.15
N PHE A 39 1.74 -17.46 2.39
CA PHE A 39 0.65 -16.56 2.03
C PHE A 39 -0.14 -16.07 3.25
N ASP A 40 -0.38 -16.96 4.21
CA ASP A 40 -1.18 -16.63 5.38
C ASP A 40 -0.44 -15.68 6.31
N ALA A 41 0.88 -15.80 6.42
CA ALA A 41 1.72 -14.82 7.12
C ALA A 41 1.63 -13.43 6.47
N VAL A 42 1.82 -13.32 5.15
CA VAL A 42 1.72 -12.03 4.43
C VAL A 42 0.34 -11.38 4.61
N ARG A 43 -0.73 -12.20 4.56
CA ARG A 43 -2.10 -11.75 4.80
C ARG A 43 -2.32 -11.26 6.23
N ALA A 44 -1.75 -11.95 7.22
CA ALA A 44 -1.84 -11.58 8.62
C ALA A 44 -1.11 -10.26 8.90
N ASP A 45 0.10 -10.11 8.37
CA ASP A 45 0.89 -8.88 8.48
C ASP A 45 0.17 -7.69 7.85
N SER A 46 -0.37 -7.86 6.63
CA SER A 46 -1.19 -6.83 5.98
C SER A 46 -2.41 -6.43 6.81
N ARG A 47 -3.08 -7.40 7.46
CA ARG A 47 -4.22 -7.13 8.34
C ARG A 47 -3.80 -6.36 9.60
N LYS A 48 -2.65 -6.70 10.16
CA LYS A 48 -2.09 -6.00 11.32
C LYS A 48 -1.81 -4.54 10.98
N ASP A 49 -1.13 -4.30 9.87
CA ASP A 49 -0.80 -2.97 9.34
C ASP A 49 -2.04 -2.09 9.12
N TRP A 50 -3.12 -2.68 8.60
CA TRP A 50 -4.41 -1.98 8.47
C TRP A 50 -5.06 -1.69 9.81
N ASN A 51 -5.04 -2.63 10.75
CA ASN A 51 -5.61 -2.42 12.07
C ASN A 51 -4.88 -1.31 12.83
N GLU A 52 -3.56 -1.24 12.74
CA GLU A 52 -2.76 -0.17 13.35
C GLU A 52 -3.19 1.20 12.81
N ARG A 53 -3.30 1.36 11.49
CA ARG A 53 -3.76 2.62 10.86
C ARG A 53 -5.21 2.96 11.20
N LEU A 54 -6.13 2.00 11.10
CA LEU A 54 -7.56 2.22 11.36
C LEU A 54 -7.86 2.50 12.84
N SER A 55 -7.00 2.03 13.75
CA SER A 55 -7.13 2.27 15.20
C SER A 55 -6.77 3.69 15.64
N LYS A 56 -6.15 4.51 14.76
CA LYS A 56 -5.82 5.91 15.06
C LYS A 56 -7.04 6.78 15.35
N LEU A 57 -8.22 6.37 14.86
CA LEU A 57 -9.51 6.99 15.18
C LEU A 57 -10.41 5.97 15.85
N MET A 58 -10.73 6.20 17.12
CA MET A 58 -11.69 5.40 17.89
C MET A 58 -13.01 6.14 18.01
N VAL A 59 -14.12 5.42 17.78
CA VAL A 59 -15.48 5.97 17.88
C VAL A 59 -16.31 5.17 18.86
N GLU A 60 -17.03 5.87 19.73
CA GLU A 60 -17.96 5.28 20.69
C GLU A 60 -19.42 5.56 20.28
N GLY A 61 -20.34 4.66 20.65
CA GLY A 61 -21.76 4.77 20.31
C GLY A 61 -22.09 4.32 18.88
N GLY A 62 -23.23 4.80 18.38
CA GLY A 62 -23.79 4.43 17.07
C GLY A 62 -24.29 2.98 16.96
N THR A 63 -24.96 2.68 15.85
CA THR A 63 -25.29 1.29 15.49
C THR A 63 -24.06 0.56 14.97
N LYS A 64 -24.14 -0.77 14.88
CA LYS A 64 -23.09 -1.57 14.23
C LYS A 64 -22.81 -1.07 12.81
N ASP A 65 -23.86 -0.76 12.05
CA ASP A 65 -23.75 -0.33 10.66
C ASP A 65 -23.09 1.04 10.54
N GLN A 66 -23.38 1.98 11.44
CA GLN A 66 -22.71 3.28 11.48
C GLN A 66 -21.20 3.14 11.74
N ARG A 67 -20.80 2.25 12.64
CA ARG A 67 -19.37 1.97 12.90
C ARG A 67 -18.69 1.32 11.69
N VAL A 68 -19.39 0.42 10.99
CA VAL A 68 -18.88 -0.16 9.73
C VAL A 68 -18.68 0.94 8.68
N ILE A 69 -19.68 1.81 8.46
CA ILE A 69 -19.56 2.95 7.53
C ILE A 69 -18.37 3.83 7.87
N PHE A 70 -18.19 4.17 9.15
CA PHE A 70 -17.08 5.00 9.60
C PHE A 70 -15.71 4.36 9.26
N HIS A 71 -15.48 3.11 9.67
CA HIS A 71 -14.19 2.46 9.41
C HIS A 71 -13.96 2.16 7.93
N THR A 72 -15.01 1.89 7.14
CA THR A 72 -14.90 1.77 5.69
C THR A 72 -14.53 3.12 5.05
N ALA A 73 -15.12 4.23 5.50
CA ALA A 73 -14.74 5.56 5.01
C ALA A 73 -13.30 5.92 5.40
N HIS A 74 -12.87 5.60 6.63
CA HIS A 74 -11.50 5.80 7.08
C HIS A 74 -10.51 4.97 6.25
N TYR A 75 -10.83 3.69 5.98
CA TYR A 75 -10.05 2.85 5.07
C TYR A 75 -9.89 3.49 3.68
N HIS A 76 -10.98 3.96 3.07
CA HIS A 76 -10.92 4.62 1.76
C HIS A 76 -10.12 5.92 1.78
N ALA A 77 -10.15 6.67 2.89
CA ALA A 77 -9.37 7.89 3.04
C ALA A 77 -7.86 7.62 3.05
N LEU A 78 -7.40 6.44 3.44
CA LEU A 78 -5.97 6.11 3.53
C LEU A 78 -5.42 5.39 2.28
N PHE A 79 -6.20 5.31 1.20
CA PHE A 79 -5.80 4.58 -0.01
C PHE A 79 -4.83 5.38 -0.90
N HIS A 80 -4.96 6.71 -0.93
CA HIS A 80 -4.08 7.62 -1.69
C HIS A 80 -3.58 8.75 -0.78
N PRO A 81 -2.38 9.31 -1.02
CA PRO A 81 -1.49 9.03 -2.16
C PRO A 81 -0.76 7.69 -2.06
N GLN A 82 -0.25 7.21 -3.20
CA GLN A 82 0.35 5.87 -3.29
C GLN A 82 1.87 5.97 -3.35
N LEU A 83 2.58 5.08 -2.64
CA LEU A 83 4.04 5.00 -2.69
C LEU A 83 4.51 4.70 -4.11
N ALA A 84 5.45 5.49 -4.61
CA ALA A 84 5.96 5.45 -5.98
C ALA A 84 7.49 5.38 -6.07
N SER A 85 8.19 5.32 -4.94
CA SER A 85 9.61 4.94 -4.86
C SER A 85 9.78 3.46 -4.55
N ASP A 86 10.80 2.85 -5.15
CA ASP A 86 11.24 1.49 -4.87
C ASP A 86 11.98 1.39 -3.53
N VAL A 87 12.20 0.18 -3.02
CA VAL A 87 12.87 -0.06 -1.72
C VAL A 87 14.30 0.47 -1.66
N ASN A 88 14.94 0.67 -2.82
CA ASN A 88 16.27 1.25 -2.95
C ASN A 88 16.26 2.80 -3.03
N GLY A 89 15.08 3.41 -2.96
CA GLY A 89 14.84 4.86 -3.02
C GLY A 89 14.72 5.44 -4.42
N GLU A 90 14.82 4.64 -5.48
CA GLU A 90 14.65 5.12 -6.85
C GLU A 90 13.17 5.32 -7.21
N TYR A 91 12.89 6.32 -8.04
CA TYR A 91 11.55 6.57 -8.57
C TYR A 91 11.62 7.15 -10.00
N ARG A 92 10.51 7.03 -10.74
CA ARG A 92 10.37 7.61 -12.07
C ARG A 92 9.82 9.03 -11.96
N GLY A 93 10.61 10.02 -12.34
CA GLY A 93 10.20 11.42 -12.36
C GLY A 93 9.20 11.72 -13.48
N LEU A 94 8.50 12.85 -13.36
CA LEU A 94 7.59 13.35 -14.41
C LEU A 94 8.32 13.73 -15.71
N ASP A 95 9.63 13.95 -15.64
CA ASP A 95 10.52 14.15 -16.78
C ASP A 95 10.87 12.83 -17.51
N GLY A 96 10.42 11.70 -16.97
CA GLY A 96 10.72 10.36 -17.49
C GLY A 96 12.07 9.81 -17.04
N ASN A 97 12.87 10.56 -16.28
CA ASN A 97 14.17 10.09 -15.79
C ASN A 97 14.03 9.34 -14.46
N VAL A 98 15.06 8.56 -14.12
CA VAL A 98 15.16 7.92 -12.81
C VAL A 98 15.82 8.91 -11.85
N HIS A 99 15.20 9.10 -10.71
CA HIS A 99 15.70 9.93 -9.61
C HIS A 99 15.78 9.07 -8.35
N LYS A 100 16.49 9.56 -7.34
CA LYS A 100 16.62 8.89 -6.05
C LYS A 100 16.18 9.81 -4.92
N THR A 101 15.45 9.29 -3.96
CA THR A 101 15.05 10.06 -2.78
C THR A 101 16.21 10.20 -1.80
N ASP A 102 16.25 11.33 -1.10
CA ASP A 102 17.21 11.59 -0.02
C ASP A 102 16.65 11.11 1.33
N GLY A 103 16.30 9.81 1.41
CA GLY A 103 15.81 9.18 2.63
C GLY A 103 14.32 9.42 2.97
N HIS A 104 13.58 10.09 2.10
CA HIS A 104 12.11 10.19 2.17
C HIS A 104 11.43 9.23 1.19
N GLN A 105 10.13 9.03 1.35
CA GLN A 105 9.32 8.26 0.42
C GLN A 105 8.74 9.18 -0.67
N HIS A 106 8.73 8.72 -1.92
CA HIS A 106 8.11 9.46 -3.02
C HIS A 106 6.69 8.95 -3.27
N TYR A 107 5.71 9.85 -3.37
CA TYR A 107 4.30 9.50 -3.55
C TYR A 107 3.72 10.07 -4.85
N SER A 108 2.73 9.35 -5.41
CA SER A 108 1.98 9.75 -6.60
C SER A 108 0.46 9.67 -6.38
N VAL A 109 -0.33 9.94 -7.43
CA VAL A 109 -1.82 9.99 -7.40
C VAL A 109 -2.35 11.12 -6.50
N LEU A 110 -1.81 12.31 -6.72
CA LEU A 110 -2.22 13.53 -6.01
C LEU A 110 -3.42 14.18 -6.70
N SER A 111 -4.64 13.76 -6.35
CA SER A 111 -5.88 14.42 -6.81
C SER A 111 -6.15 15.71 -6.03
N THR A 112 -5.27 16.69 -6.17
CA THR A 112 -5.18 17.85 -5.27
C THR A 112 -6.39 18.77 -5.34
N TRP A 113 -7.12 18.82 -6.45
CA TRP A 113 -8.35 19.61 -6.55
C TRP A 113 -9.46 19.11 -5.62
N ASP A 114 -9.51 17.82 -5.31
CA ASP A 114 -10.49 17.23 -4.39
C ASP A 114 -9.96 17.14 -2.96
N THR A 115 -8.78 16.56 -2.84
CA THR A 115 -8.22 16.09 -1.57
C THR A 115 -7.77 17.22 -0.65
N PHE A 116 -7.56 18.44 -1.16
CA PHE A 116 -7.22 19.59 -0.30
C PHE A 116 -8.34 19.94 0.70
N ARG A 117 -9.59 19.60 0.39
CA ARG A 117 -10.76 19.99 1.18
C ARG A 117 -10.88 19.25 2.52
N ALA A 118 -10.41 18.00 2.57
CA ALA A 118 -10.61 17.15 3.75
C ALA A 118 -9.55 16.06 3.93
N ALA A 119 -9.09 15.41 2.86
CA ALA A 119 -8.15 14.30 2.97
C ALA A 119 -6.75 14.76 3.43
N HIS A 120 -6.16 15.77 2.78
CA HIS A 120 -4.87 16.31 3.23
C HIS A 120 -4.95 16.92 4.64
N PRO A 121 -5.98 17.71 5.01
CA PRO A 121 -6.18 18.13 6.40
C PRO A 121 -6.35 16.98 7.40
N LEU A 122 -6.94 15.86 7.00
CA LEU A 122 -7.04 14.68 7.86
C LEU A 122 -5.65 14.05 8.07
N TYR A 123 -4.83 13.94 7.03
CA TYR A 123 -3.50 13.33 7.13
C TYR A 123 -2.59 14.07 8.11
N THR A 124 -2.69 15.41 8.22
CA THR A 124 -1.92 16.15 9.22
C THR A 124 -2.26 15.78 10.68
N ILE A 125 -3.39 15.09 10.89
CA ILE A 125 -3.86 14.62 12.21
C ILE A 125 -3.52 13.14 12.41
N VAL A 126 -3.80 12.29 11.42
CA VAL A 126 -3.70 10.82 11.58
C VAL A 126 -2.45 10.21 10.93
N GLU A 127 -1.83 10.88 9.98
CA GLU A 127 -0.62 10.42 9.27
C GLU A 127 0.40 11.58 9.12
N PRO A 128 0.85 12.22 10.21
CA PRO A 128 1.68 13.43 10.13
C PRO A 128 3.10 13.20 9.55
N GLU A 129 3.55 11.94 9.50
CA GLU A 129 4.84 11.53 8.92
C GLU A 129 4.73 11.20 7.42
N LEU A 130 3.52 11.23 6.85
CA LEU A 130 3.27 10.99 5.42
C LEU A 130 3.75 12.15 4.54
#